data_AF-A0A7W8UJ74-F1
#
_entry.id   AF-A0A7W8UJ74-F1
#
_cell.length_a   1.000
_cell.length_b   1.000
_cell.length_c   1.000
_cell.angle_alpha   90.00
_cell.angle_beta   90.00
_cell.angle_gamma   90.00
#
_symmetry.space_group_name_H-M   'P 1'
#
loop_
_entity.id
_entity.type
_entity.pdbx_description
1 polymer ?
#
loop_
_entity_poly.entity_id
_entity_poly.type
_entity_poly.pdbx_seq_one_letter_code
_entity_poly.pdbx_strand_id
1 'polypeptide(L)'
;MSRLSAALLLAGAMLLATTSFTGRAAAQSDSEVYERIEELHGDAAGFDRPLRQLVLAMRSGDAETVAGLAEYPLTVKANGETYDVETAEHFIENFDGLVTPETRRAVGRQQYDDLFVSSEGVMLANGAVWMGAVCDDNACDESHWAITAINN
;
A
#
# COMPACT_ATOMS: atom_id res chain seq x y z
N MET A 1 -71.43 21.48 28.92
CA MET A 1 -70.49 21.78 27.84
C MET A 1 -69.08 21.79 28.43
N SER A 2 -68.14 21.05 27.83
CA SER A 2 -66.68 21.02 28.11
C SER A 2 -66.23 20.41 29.45
N ARG A 3 -65.23 19.51 29.56
CA ARG A 3 -64.41 18.69 28.64
C ARG A 3 -63.90 17.46 29.42
N LEU A 4 -63.64 16.38 28.70
CA LEU A 4 -62.93 15.18 29.15
C LEU A 4 -61.51 15.50 29.61
N SER A 5 -61.06 14.88 30.71
CA SER A 5 -59.64 14.69 31.03
C SER A 5 -59.37 13.20 31.10
N ALA A 6 -58.83 12.66 30.00
CA ALA A 6 -58.41 11.28 29.87
C ALA A 6 -56.99 11.09 30.43
N ALA A 7 -56.82 9.94 31.07
CA ALA A 7 -55.64 9.43 31.72
C ALA A 7 -54.32 9.62 30.95
N LEU A 8 -53.30 10.10 31.67
CA LEU A 8 -51.89 9.89 31.35
C LEU A 8 -51.40 8.71 32.19
N LEU A 9 -50.74 7.74 31.54
CA LEU A 9 -49.53 7.03 31.98
C LEU A 9 -49.42 5.70 31.20
N LEU A 10 -48.62 5.68 30.15
CA LEU A 10 -48.07 4.46 29.57
C LEU A 10 -46.56 4.64 29.43
N ALA A 11 -45.83 3.77 30.12
CA ALA A 11 -44.39 3.67 30.12
C ALA A 11 -43.88 3.21 28.74
N GLY A 12 -42.97 3.98 28.15
CA GLY A 12 -42.26 3.60 26.94
C GLY A 12 -40.90 3.01 27.28
N ALA A 13 -40.76 1.69 27.24
CA ALA A 13 -39.47 1.01 27.29
C ALA A 13 -38.75 1.22 25.94
N MET A 14 -37.68 2.01 25.95
CA MET A 14 -36.87 2.29 24.77
C MET A 14 -35.87 1.14 24.57
N LEU A 15 -36.20 0.19 23.70
CA LEU A 15 -35.27 -0.82 23.21
C LEU A 15 -34.22 -0.15 22.32
N LEU A 16 -33.01 0.04 22.84
CA LEU A 16 -31.83 0.37 22.06
C LEU A 16 -31.43 -0.86 21.24
N ALA A 17 -31.84 -0.90 19.98
CA ALA A 17 -31.34 -1.85 19.00
C ALA A 17 -29.87 -1.51 18.70
N THR A 18 -28.94 -2.20 19.34
CA THR A 18 -27.52 -2.16 18.99
C THR A 18 -27.31 -2.92 17.68
N THR A 19 -27.33 -2.22 16.56
CA THR A 19 -26.89 -2.80 15.29
C THR A 19 -25.38 -2.99 15.36
N SER A 20 -24.95 -4.20 15.73
CA SER A 20 -23.57 -4.64 15.54
C SER A 20 -23.29 -4.65 14.05
N PHE A 21 -22.63 -3.61 13.55
CA PHE A 21 -22.07 -3.58 12.20
C PHE A 21 -20.86 -4.52 12.19
N THR A 22 -21.09 -5.83 12.12
CA THR A 22 -20.03 -6.79 11.80
C THR A 22 -19.81 -6.71 10.29
N GLY A 23 -19.18 -5.62 9.84
CA GLY A 23 -18.74 -5.48 8.47
C GLY A 23 -17.67 -6.54 8.21
N ARG A 24 -17.95 -7.50 7.33
CA ARG A 24 -16.89 -8.17 6.59
C ARG A 24 -16.10 -7.05 5.91
N ALA A 25 -14.78 -7.03 6.06
CA ALA A 25 -13.93 -6.21 5.22
C ALA A 25 -14.29 -6.54 3.76
N ALA A 26 -14.98 -5.62 3.09
CA ALA A 26 -15.08 -5.70 1.65
C ALA A 26 -13.66 -5.54 1.11
N ALA A 27 -13.28 -6.34 0.12
CA ALA A 27 -12.09 -6.03 -0.66
C ALA A 27 -12.29 -4.61 -1.21
N GLN A 28 -11.29 -3.74 -1.04
CA GLN A 28 -11.30 -2.40 -1.61
C GLN A 28 -11.30 -2.49 -3.14
N SER A 29 -11.70 -1.42 -3.80
CA SER A 29 -11.69 -1.30 -5.26
C SER A 29 -10.44 -0.57 -5.75
N ASP A 30 -10.07 -0.78 -7.02
CA ASP A 30 -8.98 -0.05 -7.67
C ASP A 30 -9.15 1.48 -7.55
N SER A 31 -10.39 1.98 -7.69
CA SER A 31 -10.70 3.42 -7.58
C SER A 31 -10.41 3.96 -6.18
N GLU A 32 -10.76 3.21 -5.14
CA GLU A 32 -10.52 3.63 -3.75
C GLU A 32 -9.03 3.70 -3.45
N VAL A 33 -8.24 2.73 -3.93
CA VAL A 33 -6.77 2.77 -3.81
C VAL A 33 -6.21 3.96 -4.59
N TYR A 34 -6.72 4.22 -5.80
CA TYR A 34 -6.22 5.28 -6.67
C TYR A 34 -6.43 6.65 -6.02
N GLU A 35 -7.66 6.89 -5.55
CA GLU A 35 -8.03 8.11 -4.83
C GLU A 35 -7.21 8.27 -3.56
N ARG A 36 -6.88 7.17 -2.87
CA ARG A 36 -6.04 7.20 -1.68
C ARG A 36 -4.59 7.55 -1.97
N ILE A 37 -4.04 7.07 -3.09
CA ILE A 37 -2.70 7.48 -3.55
C ILE A 37 -2.70 8.96 -3.89
N GLU A 38 -3.71 9.43 -4.61
CA GLU A 38 -3.84 10.85 -4.97
C GLU A 38 -3.95 11.73 -3.72
N GLU A 39 -4.78 11.33 -2.76
CA GLU A 39 -4.99 12.06 -1.50
C GLU A 39 -3.69 12.22 -0.69
N LEU A 40 -2.87 11.17 -0.62
CA LEU A 40 -1.70 11.12 0.26
C LEU A 40 -0.38 11.50 -0.44
N HIS A 41 -0.28 11.27 -1.74
CA HIS A 41 0.97 11.39 -2.51
C HIS A 41 0.84 12.29 -3.75
N GLY A 42 -0.36 12.66 -4.18
CA GLY A 42 -0.60 13.65 -5.25
C GLY A 42 -0.26 13.22 -6.69
N ASP A 43 0.21 11.99 -6.89
CA ASP A 43 0.58 11.46 -8.20
C ASP A 43 0.11 10.01 -8.39
N ALA A 44 -1.20 9.78 -8.31
CA ALA A 44 -1.75 8.44 -8.56
C ALA A 44 -1.55 7.98 -10.02
N ALA A 45 -1.58 8.93 -10.97
CA ALA A 45 -1.37 8.64 -12.38
C ALA A 45 0.06 8.15 -12.68
N GLY A 46 1.08 8.71 -12.01
CA GLY A 46 2.47 8.32 -12.18
C GLY A 46 2.82 6.98 -11.53
N PHE A 47 2.08 6.53 -10.51
CA PHE A 47 2.31 5.24 -9.83
C PHE A 47 2.06 4.02 -10.73
N ASP A 48 1.17 4.20 -11.68
CA ASP A 48 0.53 3.16 -12.47
C ASP A 48 1.51 2.34 -13.32
N ARG A 49 2.49 3.04 -13.94
CA ARG A 49 3.53 2.40 -14.77
C ARG A 49 4.61 1.70 -13.93
N PRO A 50 5.21 2.34 -12.90
CA PRO A 50 6.14 1.70 -11.98
C PRO A 50 5.58 0.44 -11.31
N LEU A 51 4.32 0.45 -10.86
CA LEU A 51 3.67 -0.75 -10.32
C LEU A 51 3.66 -1.90 -11.33
N ARG A 52 3.21 -1.63 -12.57
CA ARG A 52 3.18 -2.65 -13.64
C ARG A 52 4.57 -3.19 -13.97
N GLN A 53 5.57 -2.32 -14.04
CA GLN A 53 6.96 -2.74 -14.28
C GLN A 53 7.46 -3.63 -13.14
N LEU A 54 7.24 -3.24 -11.88
CA LEU A 54 7.62 -4.02 -10.72
C LEU A 54 6.97 -5.41 -10.70
N VAL A 55 5.64 -5.48 -10.89
CA VAL A 55 4.90 -6.75 -10.89
C VAL A 55 5.42 -7.68 -11.98
N LEU A 56 5.67 -7.17 -13.19
CA LEU A 56 6.20 -7.97 -14.29
C LEU A 56 7.63 -8.43 -14.02
N ALA A 57 8.50 -7.54 -13.55
CA ALA A 57 9.90 -7.85 -13.26
C ALA A 57 10.03 -8.88 -12.13
N MET A 58 9.20 -8.79 -11.09
CA MET A 58 9.13 -9.77 -10.01
C MET A 58 8.64 -11.14 -10.50
N ARG A 59 7.75 -11.20 -11.50
CA ARG A 59 7.33 -12.46 -12.13
C ARG A 59 8.45 -13.10 -12.96
N SER A 60 9.17 -12.31 -13.74
CA SER A 60 10.22 -12.79 -14.64
C SER A 60 11.58 -12.97 -13.99
N GLY A 61 11.79 -12.44 -12.77
CA GLY A 61 13.10 -12.39 -12.14
C GLY A 61 14.05 -11.38 -12.78
N ASP A 62 13.50 -10.32 -13.39
CA ASP A 62 14.27 -9.26 -14.04
C ASP A 62 14.88 -8.31 -12.99
N ALA A 63 16.09 -8.63 -12.56
CA ALA A 63 16.83 -7.87 -11.55
C ALA A 63 17.14 -6.44 -12.01
N GLU A 64 17.42 -6.23 -13.30
CA GLU A 64 17.76 -4.91 -13.84
C GLU A 64 16.57 -3.96 -13.74
N THR A 65 15.37 -4.43 -14.11
CA THR A 65 14.17 -3.61 -13.97
C THR A 65 13.83 -3.32 -12.51
N VAL A 66 13.98 -4.29 -11.58
CA VAL A 66 13.74 -4.03 -10.15
C VAL A 66 14.76 -3.04 -9.60
N ALA A 67 16.03 -3.18 -9.95
CA ALA A 67 17.08 -2.25 -9.54
C ALA A 67 16.83 -0.83 -10.06
N GLY A 68 16.43 -0.69 -11.32
CA GLY A 68 16.12 0.60 -11.92
C GLY A 68 14.86 1.28 -11.36
N LEU A 69 14.06 0.57 -10.57
CA LEU A 69 12.91 1.12 -9.85
C LEU A 69 13.24 1.47 -8.40
N ALA A 70 14.44 1.14 -7.89
CA ALA A 70 14.78 1.37 -6.50
C ALA A 70 15.42 2.74 -6.26
N GLU A 71 15.09 3.33 -5.12
CA GLU A 71 15.78 4.51 -4.60
C GLU A 71 16.98 4.07 -3.77
N TYR A 72 18.16 4.60 -4.12
CA TYR A 72 19.43 4.24 -3.47
C TYR A 72 19.92 5.36 -2.55
N PRO A 73 20.46 5.05 -1.35
CA PRO A 73 20.67 3.70 -0.81
C PRO A 73 19.35 3.01 -0.41
N LEU A 74 19.22 1.74 -0.79
CA LEU A 74 18.02 0.95 -0.54
C LEU A 74 18.18 0.09 0.71
N THR A 75 17.29 0.25 1.69
CA THR A 75 17.25 -0.64 2.84
C THR A 75 16.53 -1.95 2.50
N VAL A 76 17.25 -3.05 2.66
CA VAL A 76 16.73 -4.41 2.49
C VAL A 76 16.85 -5.17 3.81
N LYS A 77 15.75 -5.68 4.32
CA LYS A 77 15.75 -6.66 5.42
C LYS A 77 15.61 -8.05 4.82
N ALA A 78 16.58 -8.91 5.09
CA ALA A 78 16.53 -10.30 4.64
C ALA A 78 17.33 -11.18 5.61
N ASN A 79 16.89 -12.42 5.80
CA ASN A 79 17.60 -13.40 6.65
C ASN A 79 17.84 -12.94 8.11
N GLY A 80 17.01 -12.02 8.62
CA GLY A 80 17.17 -11.45 9.97
C GLY A 80 18.21 -10.34 10.09
N GLU A 81 18.80 -9.91 8.97
CA GLU A 81 19.77 -8.81 8.89
C GLU A 81 19.18 -7.63 8.11
N THR A 82 19.75 -6.45 8.32
CA THR A 82 19.47 -5.24 7.53
C THR A 82 20.69 -4.94 6.67
N TYR A 83 20.46 -4.75 5.39
CA TYR A 83 21.47 -4.36 4.40
C TYR A 83 21.10 -2.97 3.87
N ASP A 84 22.08 -2.08 3.82
CA ASP A 84 22.00 -0.84 3.05
C ASP A 84 22.70 -1.11 1.71
N VAL A 85 21.90 -1.21 0.65
CA VAL A 85 22.37 -1.49 -0.69
C VAL A 85 22.64 -0.16 -1.37
N GLU A 86 23.90 0.13 -1.67
CA GLU A 86 24.31 1.48 -2.12
C GLU A 86 24.06 1.75 -3.61
N THR A 87 24.06 0.71 -4.46
CA THR A 87 23.95 0.89 -5.92
C THR A 87 23.12 -0.19 -6.59
N ALA A 88 22.65 0.12 -7.80
CA ALA A 88 21.95 -0.81 -8.67
C ALA A 88 22.80 -2.03 -9.04
N GLU A 89 24.09 -1.84 -9.31
CA GLU A 89 24.99 -2.94 -9.64
C GLU A 89 25.10 -3.93 -8.47
N HIS A 90 25.29 -3.42 -7.24
CA HIS A 90 25.35 -4.26 -6.04
C HIS A 90 24.03 -5.01 -5.80
N PHE A 91 22.90 -4.35 -6.05
CA PHE A 91 21.58 -4.98 -5.97
C PHE A 91 21.43 -6.12 -6.98
N ILE A 92 21.79 -5.89 -8.25
CA ILE A 92 21.67 -6.88 -9.34
C ILE A 92 22.55 -8.10 -9.04
N GLU A 93 23.80 -7.89 -8.61
CA GLU A 93 24.75 -8.96 -8.29
C GLU A 93 24.26 -9.86 -7.14
N ASN A 94 23.45 -9.32 -6.22
CA ASN A 94 22.97 -10.01 -5.02
C ASN A 94 21.45 -10.25 -5.03
N PHE A 95 20.80 -10.11 -6.19
CA PHE A 95 19.34 -10.03 -6.30
C PHE A 95 18.59 -11.18 -5.64
N ASP A 96 19.01 -12.44 -5.87
CA ASP A 96 18.34 -13.61 -5.30
C ASP A 96 18.44 -13.69 -3.76
N GLY A 97 19.48 -13.06 -3.17
CA GLY A 97 19.65 -12.96 -1.72
C GLY A 97 18.91 -11.78 -1.10
N LEU A 98 18.78 -10.68 -1.84
CA LEU A 98 18.09 -9.44 -1.41
C LEU A 98 16.58 -9.47 -1.67
N VAL A 99 16.12 -10.24 -2.66
CA VAL A 99 14.70 -10.36 -3.03
C VAL A 99 14.35 -11.83 -3.15
N THR A 100 13.81 -12.38 -2.06
CA THR A 100 13.59 -13.82 -1.98
C THR A 100 12.57 -14.30 -3.01
N PRO A 101 12.63 -15.59 -3.40
CA PRO A 101 11.62 -16.17 -4.28
C PRO A 101 10.18 -16.02 -3.76
N GLU A 102 9.98 -15.93 -2.45
CA GLU A 102 8.67 -15.69 -1.83
C GLU A 102 8.18 -14.27 -2.09
N THR A 103 9.00 -13.26 -1.79
CA THR A 103 8.71 -11.84 -2.09
C THR A 103 8.40 -11.64 -3.56
N ARG A 104 9.24 -12.15 -4.47
CA ARG A 104 9.00 -12.05 -5.92
C ARG A 104 7.66 -12.65 -6.32
N ARG A 105 7.31 -13.82 -5.78
CA ARG A 105 6.02 -14.47 -6.05
C ARG A 105 4.85 -13.65 -5.52
N ALA A 106 4.96 -13.10 -4.32
CA ALA A 106 3.89 -12.33 -3.69
C ALA A 106 3.66 -11.01 -4.44
N VAL A 107 4.72 -10.21 -4.64
CA VAL A 107 4.67 -8.96 -5.40
C VAL A 107 4.24 -9.19 -6.84
N GLY A 108 4.78 -10.25 -7.48
CA GLY A 108 4.41 -10.63 -8.83
C GLY A 108 2.93 -10.97 -8.99
N ARG A 109 2.12 -11.17 -7.94
CA ARG A 109 0.68 -11.42 -8.08
C ARG A 109 -0.20 -10.22 -7.71
N GLN A 110 0.39 -9.15 -7.23
CA GLN A 110 -0.34 -7.96 -6.79
C GLN A 110 -1.17 -7.37 -7.92
N GLN A 111 -2.40 -7.01 -7.57
CA GLN A 111 -3.26 -6.11 -8.30
C GLN A 111 -3.38 -4.78 -7.54
N TYR A 112 -4.11 -3.83 -8.10
CA TYR A 112 -4.22 -2.48 -7.57
C TYR A 112 -5.06 -2.47 -6.27
N ASP A 113 -6.18 -3.20 -6.24
CA ASP A 113 -7.01 -3.45 -5.06
C ASP A 113 -6.31 -4.22 -3.91
N ASP A 114 -5.21 -4.91 -4.19
CA ASP A 114 -4.42 -5.60 -3.15
C ASP A 114 -3.49 -4.65 -2.37
N LEU A 115 -3.36 -3.38 -2.77
CA LEU A 115 -2.37 -2.45 -2.22
C LEU A 115 -2.87 -1.76 -0.96
N PHE A 116 -1.98 -1.54 0.00
CA PHE A 116 -2.28 -0.71 1.15
C PHE A 116 -1.55 0.62 1.03
N VAL A 117 -2.26 1.73 1.19
CA VAL A 117 -1.71 3.08 0.99
C VAL A 117 -1.76 3.83 2.31
N SER A 118 -0.60 4.38 2.70
CA SER A 118 -0.43 5.21 3.89
C SER A 118 0.44 6.42 3.58
N SER A 119 0.65 7.29 4.56
CA SER A 119 1.57 8.41 4.42
C SER A 119 3.03 7.98 4.20
N GLU A 120 3.38 6.73 4.53
CA GLU A 120 4.72 6.18 4.31
C GLU A 120 4.92 5.65 2.88
N GLY A 121 3.86 5.60 2.08
CA GLY A 121 3.90 5.08 0.71
C GLY A 121 2.83 4.01 0.45
N VAL A 122 3.07 3.25 -0.61
CA VAL A 122 2.25 2.13 -1.07
C VAL A 122 2.94 0.82 -0.71
N MET A 123 2.26 0.02 0.08
CA MET A 123 2.71 -1.27 0.56
C MET A 123 2.21 -2.39 -0.37
N LEU A 124 3.12 -3.25 -0.78
CA LEU A 124 2.87 -4.46 -1.56
C LEU A 124 3.12 -5.71 -0.69
N ALA A 125 2.39 -6.78 -0.97
CA ALA A 125 2.65 -8.11 -0.44
C ALA A 125 2.81 -8.17 1.09
N ASN A 126 1.85 -7.60 1.83
CA ASN A 126 1.85 -7.54 3.30
C ASN A 126 3.10 -6.91 3.92
N GLY A 127 3.69 -5.92 3.24
CA GLY A 127 4.86 -5.19 3.76
C GLY A 127 6.18 -5.65 3.18
N ALA A 128 6.18 -6.63 2.29
CA ALA A 128 7.40 -7.15 1.71
C ALA A 128 8.11 -6.15 0.78
N VAL A 129 7.36 -5.25 0.13
CA VAL A 129 7.92 -4.15 -0.65
C VAL A 129 7.14 -2.87 -0.39
N TRP A 130 7.85 -1.76 -0.29
CA TRP A 130 7.28 -0.42 -0.20
C TRP A 130 7.70 0.42 -1.40
N MET A 131 6.75 1.12 -1.98
CA MET A 131 7.01 2.16 -2.98
C MET A 131 6.58 3.52 -2.44
N GLY A 132 7.38 4.55 -2.73
CA GLY A 132 7.10 5.93 -2.32
C GLY A 132 7.31 6.91 -3.47
N ALA A 133 6.64 8.05 -3.39
CA ALA A 133 6.94 9.21 -4.23
C ALA A 133 8.19 9.90 -3.65
N VAL A 134 9.28 9.86 -4.41
CA VAL A 134 10.58 10.46 -4.07
C VAL A 134 10.70 11.78 -4.81
N CYS A 135 10.95 12.87 -4.06
CA CYS A 135 11.16 14.19 -4.63
C CYS A 135 12.48 14.24 -5.40
N ASP A 136 12.47 14.77 -6.61
CA ASP A 136 13.68 14.92 -7.42
C ASP A 136 14.62 16.00 -6.84
N ASP A 137 14.07 16.93 -6.06
CA ASP A 137 14.79 17.95 -5.33
C ASP A 137 14.09 18.37 -4.02
N ASN A 138 14.68 19.35 -3.31
CA ASN A 138 14.14 19.86 -2.05
C ASN A 138 12.85 20.69 -2.20
N ALA A 139 12.56 21.19 -3.41
CA ALA A 139 11.32 21.92 -3.67
C ALA A 139 10.16 20.94 -3.87
N CYS A 140 10.45 19.71 -4.34
CA CYS A 140 9.49 18.65 -4.60
C CYS A 140 8.39 19.07 -5.58
N ASP A 141 8.76 19.90 -6.56
CA ASP A 141 7.88 20.27 -7.67
C ASP A 141 7.71 19.10 -8.66
N GLU A 142 8.71 18.21 -8.72
CA GLU A 142 8.73 16.96 -9.46
C GLU A 142 9.10 15.81 -8.52
N SER A 143 8.46 14.65 -8.74
CA SER A 143 8.72 13.42 -8.00
C SER A 143 8.58 12.21 -8.90
N HIS A 144 9.23 11.12 -8.53
CA HIS A 144 9.08 9.83 -9.19
C HIS A 144 8.75 8.73 -8.17
N TRP A 145 8.08 7.68 -8.62
CA TRP A 145 7.81 6.51 -7.79
C TRP A 145 8.98 5.54 -7.81
N ALA A 146 9.46 5.18 -6.62
CA ALA A 146 10.56 4.25 -6.45
C ALA A 146 10.27 3.23 -5.34
N ILE A 147 10.96 2.10 -5.38
CA ILE A 147 11.04 1.14 -4.27
C ILE A 147 11.91 1.77 -3.19
N THR A 148 11.35 1.92 -1.99
CA THR A 148 12.03 2.56 -0.86
C THR A 148 12.45 1.56 0.22
N ALA A 149 11.85 0.37 0.24
CA ALA A 149 12.26 -0.71 1.13
C ALA A 149 11.84 -2.09 0.61
N ILE A 150 12.62 -3.11 0.97
CA ILE A 150 12.28 -4.52 0.79
C ILE A 150 12.42 -5.24 2.14
N ASN A 151 11.40 -6.01 2.54
CA ASN A 151 11.36 -6.77 3.78
C ASN A 151 11.04 -8.24 3.48
N ASN A 152 12.05 -9.11 3.52
CA ASN A 152 11.91 -10.55 3.31
C ASN A 152 11.85 -11.34 4.61
#